data_AF-A0AAN0YJN2-F1
#
_entry.id   AF-A0AAN0YJN2-F1
#
_cell.length_a   1.000
_cell.length_b   1.000
_cell.length_c   1.000
_cell.angle_alpha   90.00
_cell.angle_beta   90.00
_cell.angle_gamma   90.00
#
_symmetry.space_group_name_H-M   'P 1'
#
loop_
_entity.id
_entity.type
_entity.pdbx_description
1 polymer ?
#
loop_
_entity_poly.entity_id
_entity_poly.type
_entity_poly.pdbx_seq_one_letter_code
_entity_poly.pdbx_strand_id
1 'polypeptide(L)'
;MVDKFNHMHTKKAQDKKLNNLNYIQGLTLIELLISILIVAILALIAWPAYLGFSAKARQTEARNVLGIVNRSQLGFYQENSRFADSISELIFGIRVVSDNYSYTNVYSGGTPGLTENTAIPYATYLFANPQDPLAVKNYAGGVVLYVNNGVVTLKSIVCEEQSTAANITLEVIDGSGSFSTGGMQLNPDAITDADAVRCDGTHYKTVLTDR
;
A
#
# COMPACT_ATOMS: atom_id res chain seq x y z
N MET A 1 24.03 -37.29 89.83
CA MET A 1 22.81 -38.10 89.57
C MET A 1 21.87 -37.17 88.83
N VAL A 2 21.37 -37.59 87.65
CA VAL A 2 20.06 -37.16 87.09
C VAL A 2 20.09 -35.71 86.55
N ASP A 3 20.10 -35.38 85.26
CA ASP A 3 19.50 -36.03 84.10
C ASP A 3 20.19 -35.62 82.78
N LYS A 4 20.70 -36.64 82.08
CA LYS A 4 20.62 -36.73 80.61
C LYS A 4 19.17 -37.10 80.29
N PHE A 5 18.37 -36.21 79.71
CA PHE A 5 17.30 -36.53 78.74
C PHE A 5 16.50 -35.25 78.43
N ASN A 6 15.97 -35.16 77.21
CA ASN A 6 15.02 -34.13 76.76
C ASN A 6 15.56 -32.73 76.40
N HIS A 7 16.39 -32.69 75.36
CA HIS A 7 16.14 -31.72 74.29
C HIS A 7 16.57 -32.26 72.92
N MET A 8 16.17 -33.51 72.61
CA MET A 8 16.43 -34.17 71.33
C MET A 8 15.13 -34.41 70.52
N HIS A 9 14.23 -33.43 70.44
CA HIS A 9 13.03 -33.55 69.61
C HIS A 9 12.56 -32.20 69.06
N THR A 10 13.28 -31.61 68.09
CA THR A 10 12.67 -30.67 67.10
C THR A 10 13.56 -30.41 65.86
N LYS A 11 14.57 -31.23 65.54
CA LYS A 11 15.32 -31.11 64.26
C LYS A 11 14.84 -32.09 63.19
N LYS A 12 13.53 -32.12 62.89
CA LYS A 12 12.98 -32.92 61.76
C LYS A 12 11.93 -32.18 60.94
N ALA A 13 12.01 -30.86 60.83
CA ALA A 13 11.02 -30.09 60.07
C ALA A 13 11.59 -28.92 59.24
N GLN A 14 12.87 -28.95 58.82
CA GLN A 14 13.41 -27.90 57.94
C GLN A 14 14.29 -28.38 56.77
N ASP A 15 14.32 -29.68 56.44
CA ASP A 15 15.08 -30.17 55.28
C ASP A 15 14.17 -30.70 54.16
N LYS A 16 13.14 -29.93 53.81
CA LYS A 16 12.37 -30.18 52.58
C LYS A 16 12.12 -28.88 51.81
N LYS A 17 13.16 -28.06 51.69
CA LYS A 17 13.13 -26.88 50.82
C LYS A 17 13.68 -27.26 49.44
N LEU A 18 12.75 -27.68 48.59
CA LEU A 18 12.75 -27.49 47.13
C LEU A 18 14.09 -27.63 46.40
N ASN A 19 14.54 -28.86 46.18
CA ASN A 19 15.37 -29.16 45.01
C ASN A 19 14.45 -29.51 43.84
N ASN A 20 13.70 -28.52 43.37
CA ASN A 20 13.16 -28.57 42.00
C ASN A 20 14.28 -28.06 41.08
N LEU A 21 15.35 -28.86 40.97
CA LEU A 21 16.37 -28.64 39.96
C LEU A 21 15.71 -29.00 38.64
N ASN A 22 15.25 -27.99 37.90
CA ASN A 22 14.85 -28.15 36.51
C ASN A 22 16.03 -28.79 35.78
N TYR A 23 15.93 -30.09 35.50
CA TYR A 23 16.87 -30.80 34.66
C TYR A 23 16.73 -30.21 33.26
N ILE A 24 17.58 -29.25 32.92
CA ILE A 24 17.69 -28.75 31.56
C ILE A 24 18.36 -29.88 30.78
N GLN A 25 17.53 -30.69 30.10
CA GLN A 25 17.99 -31.65 29.11
C GLN A 25 18.77 -30.88 28.04
N GLY A 26 20.07 -31.10 27.95
CA GLY A 26 20.92 -30.51 26.92
C GLY A 26 20.67 -31.19 25.57
N LEU A 27 20.42 -30.39 24.53
CA LEU A 27 20.39 -30.85 23.14
C LEU A 27 21.77 -31.38 22.73
N THR A 28 21.81 -32.46 21.97
CA THR A 28 23.07 -33.00 21.45
C THR A 28 23.61 -32.11 20.33
N LEU A 29 24.94 -32.03 20.18
CA LEU A 29 25.58 -31.24 19.11
C LEU A 29 25.13 -31.68 17.72
N ILE A 30 24.92 -32.99 17.53
CA ILE A 30 24.48 -33.56 16.25
C ILE A 30 23.03 -33.20 15.92
N GLU A 31 22.16 -33.13 16.92
CA GLU A 31 20.76 -32.75 16.76
C GLU A 31 20.63 -31.28 16.33
N LEU A 32 21.46 -30.41 16.91
CA LEU A 32 21.56 -29.02 16.49
C LEU A 32 22.13 -28.88 15.06
N LEU A 33 23.10 -29.72 14.68
CA LEU A 33 23.70 -29.72 13.34
C LEU A 33 22.70 -30.15 12.25
N ILE A 34 21.92 -31.20 12.49
CA ILE A 34 20.89 -31.65 11.53
C ILE A 34 19.77 -30.62 11.44
N SER A 35 19.40 -29.99 12.56
CA SER A 35 18.38 -28.94 12.57
C SER A 35 18.76 -27.73 11.71
N ILE A 36 19.97 -27.18 11.87
CA ILE A 36 20.42 -26.04 11.05
C ILE A 36 20.53 -26.40 9.57
N LEU A 37 20.89 -27.66 9.24
CA LEU A 37 20.93 -28.14 7.87
C LEU A 37 19.53 -28.14 7.23
N ILE A 38 18.53 -28.66 7.95
CA ILE A 38 17.15 -28.69 7.45
C ILE A 38 16.60 -27.26 7.29
N VAL A 39 16.80 -26.39 8.28
CA VAL A 39 16.35 -24.98 8.21
C VAL A 39 17.04 -24.25 7.06
N ALA A 40 18.31 -24.51 6.78
CA ALA A 40 19.03 -23.91 5.66
C ALA A 40 18.41 -24.28 4.30
N ILE A 41 18.03 -25.56 4.10
CA ILE A 41 17.38 -26.02 2.86
C ILE A 41 15.99 -25.38 2.71
N LEU A 42 15.20 -25.34 3.78
CA LEU A 42 13.87 -24.73 3.76
C LEU A 42 13.95 -23.22 3.47
N ALA A 43 14.91 -22.53 4.10
CA ALA A 43 15.13 -21.09 3.89
C ALA A 43 15.49 -20.77 2.43
N LEU A 44 16.30 -21.62 1.78
CA LEU A 44 16.70 -21.42 0.38
C LEU A 44 15.50 -21.41 -0.58
N ILE A 45 14.51 -22.28 -0.35
CA ILE A 45 13.31 -22.39 -1.20
C ILE A 45 12.29 -21.30 -0.84
N ALA A 46 12.13 -21.01 0.45
CA ALA A 46 11.12 -20.07 0.95
C ALA A 46 11.49 -18.59 0.69
N TRP A 47 12.78 -18.23 0.73
CA TRP A 47 13.24 -16.85 0.58
C TRP A 47 12.79 -16.15 -0.71
N PRO A 48 13.03 -16.69 -1.92
CA PRO A 48 12.60 -16.02 -3.15
C PRO A 48 11.08 -15.88 -3.25
N ALA A 49 10.32 -16.87 -2.75
CA ALA A 49 8.87 -16.80 -2.72
C ALA A 49 8.36 -15.72 -1.75
N TYR A 50 9.00 -15.58 -0.59
CA TYR A 50 8.66 -14.55 0.40
C TYR A 50 8.79 -13.13 -0.16
N LEU A 51 9.84 -12.86 -0.94
CA LEU A 51 10.04 -11.55 -1.59
C LEU A 51 8.88 -11.19 -2.53
N GLY A 52 8.37 -12.15 -3.31
CA GLY A 52 7.24 -11.95 -4.20
C GLY A 52 5.94 -11.63 -3.45
N PHE A 53 5.68 -12.31 -2.32
CA PHE A 53 4.50 -12.03 -1.49
C PHE A 53 4.56 -10.65 -0.84
N SER A 54 5.73 -10.25 -0.35
CA SER A 54 5.95 -8.91 0.19
C SER A 54 5.69 -7.84 -0.88
N ALA A 55 6.27 -7.99 -2.09
CA ALA A 55 6.04 -7.04 -3.18
C ALA A 55 4.55 -6.94 -3.57
N LYS A 56 3.84 -8.06 -3.65
CA LYS A 56 2.40 -8.08 -3.96
C LYS A 56 1.57 -7.40 -2.86
N ALA A 57 1.91 -7.60 -1.59
CA ALA A 57 1.25 -6.94 -0.46
C ALA A 57 1.41 -5.42 -0.54
N ARG A 58 2.64 -4.94 -0.77
CA ARG A 58 2.93 -3.51 -0.96
C ARG A 58 2.17 -2.91 -2.15
N GLN A 59 2.10 -3.63 -3.27
CA GLN A 59 1.34 -3.16 -4.43
C GLN A 59 -0.18 -3.15 -4.18
N THR A 60 -0.68 -4.08 -3.39
CA THR A 60 -2.11 -4.12 -3.00
C THR A 60 -2.45 -2.94 -2.09
N GLU A 61 -1.54 -2.56 -1.19
CA GLU A 61 -1.66 -1.35 -0.38
C GLU A 61 -1.84 -0.11 -1.26
N ALA A 62 -0.96 0.12 -2.24
CA ALA A 62 -1.07 1.26 -3.15
C ALA A 62 -2.41 1.31 -3.89
N ARG A 63 -2.87 0.18 -4.45
CA ARG A 63 -4.18 0.10 -5.13
C ARG A 63 -5.32 0.41 -4.18
N ASN A 64 -5.28 -0.11 -2.97
CA ASN A 64 -6.31 0.12 -1.97
C ASN A 64 -6.35 1.59 -1.57
N VAL A 65 -5.19 2.21 -1.32
CA VAL A 65 -5.09 3.62 -0.98
C VAL A 65 -5.61 4.50 -2.11
N LEU A 66 -5.19 4.27 -3.36
CA LEU A 66 -5.70 5.03 -4.51
C LEU A 66 -7.21 4.84 -4.70
N GLY A 67 -7.72 3.61 -4.51
CA GLY A 67 -9.15 3.34 -4.57
C GLY A 67 -9.95 4.03 -3.45
N ILE A 68 -9.38 4.13 -2.25
CA ILE A 68 -9.97 4.90 -1.14
C ILE A 68 -9.98 6.39 -1.49
N VAL A 69 -8.85 6.94 -1.94
CA VAL A 69 -8.73 8.36 -2.32
C VAL A 69 -9.73 8.73 -3.41
N ASN A 70 -9.85 7.91 -4.47
CA ASN A 70 -10.82 8.14 -5.53
C ASN A 70 -12.25 8.20 -4.97
N ARG A 71 -12.64 7.23 -4.13
CA ARG A 71 -13.98 7.25 -3.49
C ARG A 71 -14.18 8.44 -2.56
N SER A 72 -13.15 8.83 -1.82
CA SER A 72 -13.20 10.01 -0.96
C SER A 72 -13.36 11.30 -1.78
N GLN A 73 -12.69 11.42 -2.94
CA GLN A 73 -12.87 12.55 -3.85
C GLN A 73 -14.30 12.63 -4.39
N LEU A 74 -14.89 11.47 -4.74
CA LEU A 74 -16.29 11.40 -5.18
C LEU A 74 -17.26 11.86 -4.08
N GLY A 75 -17.08 11.39 -2.83
CA GLY A 75 -17.89 11.82 -1.69
C GLY A 75 -17.70 13.31 -1.38
N PHE A 76 -16.45 13.77 -1.35
CA PHE A 76 -16.12 15.17 -1.11
C PHE A 76 -16.73 16.10 -2.14
N TYR A 77 -16.72 15.71 -3.42
CA TYR A 77 -17.36 16.46 -4.50
C TYR A 77 -18.87 16.56 -4.31
N GLN A 78 -19.53 15.49 -3.87
CA GLN A 78 -20.98 15.52 -3.59
C GLN A 78 -21.35 16.50 -2.47
N GLU A 79 -20.46 16.67 -1.48
CA GLU A 79 -20.67 17.56 -0.34
C GLU A 79 -20.28 19.01 -0.65
N ASN A 80 -19.20 19.23 -1.39
CA ASN A 80 -18.55 20.54 -1.54
C ASN A 80 -18.63 21.11 -2.97
N SER A 81 -19.16 20.36 -3.94
CA SER A 81 -19.21 20.73 -5.36
C SER A 81 -17.86 21.11 -5.97
N ARG A 82 -16.78 20.57 -5.41
CA ARG A 82 -15.40 20.71 -5.89
C ARG A 82 -14.59 19.48 -5.49
N PHE A 83 -13.49 19.21 -6.17
CA PHE A 83 -12.51 18.23 -5.68
C PHE A 83 -11.68 18.82 -4.53
N ALA A 84 -11.17 17.95 -3.67
CA ALA A 84 -10.31 18.33 -2.56
C ALA A 84 -8.91 18.67 -3.06
N ASP A 85 -8.31 19.76 -2.60
CA ASP A 85 -7.00 20.24 -3.08
C ASP A 85 -5.82 19.52 -2.42
N SER A 86 -6.12 18.82 -1.35
CA SER A 86 -5.14 18.08 -0.57
C SER A 86 -5.76 16.79 -0.02
N ILE A 87 -4.92 15.79 0.22
CA ILE A 87 -5.32 14.57 0.94
C ILE A 87 -5.87 14.91 2.33
N SER A 88 -5.37 15.97 2.97
CA SER A 88 -5.82 16.41 4.29
C SER A 88 -7.29 16.85 4.33
N GLU A 89 -7.86 17.30 3.21
CA GLU A 89 -9.27 17.65 3.10
C GLU A 89 -10.18 16.42 2.91
N LEU A 90 -9.63 15.31 2.42
CA LEU A 90 -10.34 14.06 2.18
C LEU A 90 -10.53 13.27 3.49
N ILE A 91 -11.30 13.85 4.42
CA ILE A 91 -11.73 13.25 5.70
C ILE A 91 -10.58 12.84 6.65
N PHE A 92 -10.74 13.18 7.93
CA PHE A 92 -9.85 12.76 9.01
C PHE A 92 -9.82 11.23 9.17
N GLY A 93 -8.66 10.59 8.95
CA GLY A 93 -8.44 9.19 9.32
C GLY A 93 -7.81 8.30 8.24
N ILE A 94 -7.70 8.77 7.00
CA ILE A 94 -6.96 8.05 5.96
C ILE A 94 -5.48 8.40 6.10
N ARG A 95 -4.69 7.50 6.69
CA ARG A 95 -3.23 7.63 6.66
C ARG A 95 -2.75 7.29 5.24
N VAL A 96 -2.60 8.31 4.40
CA VAL A 96 -2.01 8.19 3.05
C VAL A 96 -0.48 8.28 3.11
N VAL A 97 0.11 7.92 4.25
CA VAL A 97 1.56 7.85 4.43
C VAL A 97 1.88 6.37 4.60
N SER A 98 2.70 5.85 3.70
CA SER A 98 3.17 4.47 3.71
C SER A 98 4.69 4.47 3.63
N ASP A 99 5.32 3.49 4.27
CA ASP A 99 6.77 3.29 4.14
C ASP A 99 7.13 2.71 2.75
N ASN A 100 6.14 2.19 2.02
CA ASN A 100 6.33 1.54 0.73
C ASN A 100 6.13 2.50 -0.45
N TYR A 101 5.28 3.51 -0.29
CA TYR A 101 4.87 4.43 -1.35
C TYR A 101 4.81 5.87 -0.84
N SER A 102 5.40 6.80 -1.59
CA SER A 102 5.08 8.22 -1.47
C SER A 102 3.88 8.54 -2.35
N TYR A 103 2.91 9.22 -1.76
CA TYR A 103 1.75 9.72 -2.48
C TYR A 103 1.98 11.19 -2.78
N THR A 104 2.17 11.50 -4.06
CA THR A 104 2.55 12.84 -4.50
C THR A 104 1.60 13.35 -5.57
N ASN A 105 1.59 14.68 -5.74
CA ASN A 105 0.71 15.37 -6.68
C ASN A 105 -0.77 15.12 -6.40
N VAL A 106 -1.20 15.42 -5.16
CA VAL A 106 -2.61 15.77 -4.95
C VAL A 106 -2.77 17.09 -5.65
N TYR A 107 -3.25 17.02 -6.87
CA TYR A 107 -3.37 18.20 -7.67
C TYR A 107 -4.84 18.45 -7.96
N SER A 108 -5.29 19.59 -7.46
CA SER A 108 -6.59 20.18 -7.78
C SER A 108 -6.30 21.60 -8.19
N GLY A 109 -6.41 21.83 -9.49
CA GLY A 109 -6.39 23.16 -10.09
C GLY A 109 -5.27 23.41 -11.11
N GLY A 110 -5.36 22.90 -12.34
CA GLY A 110 -4.40 23.10 -13.47
C GLY A 110 -2.87 22.96 -13.23
N THR A 111 -2.28 21.81 -13.56
CA THR A 111 -0.98 21.18 -13.14
C THR A 111 0.34 22.00 -13.28
N PRO A 112 1.40 21.77 -12.44
CA PRO A 112 2.75 22.29 -12.67
C PRO A 112 3.50 21.42 -13.69
N GLY A 113 3.79 21.99 -14.85
CA GLY A 113 4.45 21.32 -15.98
C GLY A 113 3.67 21.40 -17.30
N LEU A 114 2.43 21.90 -17.27
CA LEU A 114 1.67 22.28 -18.46
C LEU A 114 1.67 23.81 -18.57
N THR A 115 2.13 24.33 -19.72
CA THR A 115 2.19 25.77 -19.98
C THR A 115 0.78 26.35 -20.02
N GLU A 116 0.49 27.27 -19.10
CA GLU A 116 -0.39 28.42 -19.23
C GLU A 116 -1.37 28.40 -20.42
N ASN A 117 -2.47 27.65 -20.34
CA ASN A 117 -3.73 28.07 -20.94
C ASN A 117 -4.95 27.34 -20.34
N THR A 118 -5.65 28.07 -19.45
CA THR A 118 -7.10 27.98 -19.16
C THR A 118 -7.74 26.65 -18.70
N ALA A 119 -7.96 26.57 -17.39
CA ALA A 119 -9.15 26.06 -16.69
C ALA A 119 -9.58 24.59 -16.87
N ILE A 120 -9.10 23.70 -15.99
CA ILE A 120 -9.68 22.36 -15.80
C ILE A 120 -10.14 22.17 -14.35
N PRO A 121 -11.41 22.50 -14.02
CA PRO A 121 -12.00 22.32 -12.68
C PRO A 121 -12.64 20.93 -12.47
N TYR A 122 -12.58 20.04 -13.46
CA TYR A 122 -13.39 18.82 -13.53
C TYR A 122 -12.59 17.51 -13.35
N ALA A 123 -11.30 17.56 -13.00
CA ALA A 123 -10.52 16.36 -12.76
C ALA A 123 -9.49 16.53 -11.63
N THR A 124 -9.17 15.42 -10.95
CA THR A 124 -8.08 15.32 -9.96
C THR A 124 -7.36 14.00 -10.14
N TYR A 125 -6.07 13.97 -9.81
CA TYR A 125 -5.25 12.77 -9.86
C TYR A 125 -4.31 12.70 -8.66
N LEU A 126 -3.77 11.51 -8.43
CA LEU A 126 -2.79 11.22 -7.40
C LEU A 126 -1.83 10.15 -7.91
N PHE A 127 -0.54 10.31 -7.63
CA PHE A 127 0.45 9.27 -7.89
C PHE A 127 0.82 8.52 -6.61
N ALA A 128 1.01 7.22 -6.75
CA ALA A 128 1.66 6.39 -5.77
C ALA A 128 3.00 5.92 -6.36
N ASN A 129 4.07 6.62 -5.97
CA ASN A 129 5.43 6.31 -6.38
C ASN A 129 6.08 5.39 -5.33
N PRO A 130 6.64 4.25 -5.74
CA PRO A 130 7.27 3.34 -4.81
C PRO A 130 8.57 3.91 -4.28
N GLN A 131 8.86 3.67 -3.00
CA GLN A 131 10.17 3.98 -2.42
C GLN A 131 11.29 3.06 -2.96
N ASP A 132 10.92 1.85 -3.39
CA ASP A 132 11.79 0.89 -4.06
C ASP A 132 11.24 0.56 -5.47
N PRO A 133 11.60 1.34 -6.50
CA PRO A 133 11.06 1.20 -7.85
C PRO A 133 11.54 -0.06 -8.58
N LEU A 134 12.56 -0.74 -8.05
CA LEU A 134 13.04 -2.02 -8.60
C LEU A 134 12.18 -3.19 -8.11
N ALA A 135 11.65 -3.10 -6.89
CA ALA A 135 10.84 -4.16 -6.28
C ALA A 135 9.34 -4.10 -6.62
N VAL A 136 8.81 -2.89 -6.84
CA VAL A 136 7.36 -2.69 -7.04
C VAL A 136 7.08 -1.60 -8.09
N LYS A 137 5.83 -1.58 -8.58
CA LYS A 137 5.39 -0.75 -9.71
C LYS A 137 4.84 0.60 -9.28
N ASN A 138 4.88 1.60 -10.17
CA ASN A 138 4.16 2.85 -10.02
C ASN A 138 2.65 2.66 -10.25
N TYR A 139 1.86 3.49 -9.58
CA TYR A 139 0.43 3.57 -9.77
C TYR A 139 -0.03 5.02 -9.84
N ALA A 140 -1.15 5.23 -10.52
CA ALA A 140 -1.85 6.51 -10.54
C ALA A 140 -3.34 6.31 -10.38
N GLY A 141 -3.96 7.16 -9.59
CA GLY A 141 -5.41 7.26 -9.45
C GLY A 141 -5.89 8.58 -10.06
N GLY A 142 -7.06 8.57 -10.66
CA GLY A 142 -7.72 9.78 -11.14
C GLY A 142 -9.21 9.72 -11.00
N VAL A 143 -9.82 10.88 -10.87
CA VAL A 143 -11.27 11.10 -10.91
C VAL A 143 -11.54 12.24 -11.87
N VAL A 144 -12.54 12.06 -12.73
CA VAL A 144 -13.02 13.07 -13.67
C VAL A 144 -14.52 13.18 -13.58
N LEU A 145 -15.01 14.40 -13.74
CA LEU A 145 -16.39 14.75 -13.98
C LEU A 145 -16.54 15.08 -15.46
N TYR A 146 -17.50 14.45 -16.12
CA TYR A 146 -17.88 14.81 -17.48
C TYR A 146 -19.39 14.96 -17.58
N VAL A 147 -19.82 15.72 -18.58
CA VAL A 147 -21.25 15.99 -18.82
C VAL A 147 -21.67 15.34 -20.12
N ASN A 148 -22.58 14.39 -20.03
CA ASN A 148 -23.19 13.76 -21.19
C ASN A 148 -24.68 14.10 -21.26
N ASN A 149 -25.10 14.79 -22.32
CA ASN A 149 -26.52 15.13 -22.54
C ASN A 149 -27.17 15.85 -21.33
N GLY A 150 -26.41 16.71 -20.65
CA GLY A 150 -26.87 17.45 -19.45
C GLY A 150 -26.86 16.63 -18.16
N VAL A 151 -26.42 15.37 -18.19
CA VAL A 151 -26.19 14.53 -17.01
C VAL A 151 -24.72 14.62 -16.62
N VAL A 152 -24.48 15.02 -15.37
CA VAL A 152 -23.15 15.05 -14.78
C VAL A 152 -22.80 13.67 -14.25
N THR A 153 -21.71 13.09 -14.73
CA THR A 153 -21.22 11.77 -14.31
C THR A 153 -19.80 11.88 -13.79
N LEU A 154 -19.51 11.18 -12.71
CA LEU A 154 -18.17 11.02 -12.17
C LEU A 154 -17.62 9.66 -12.56
N LYS A 155 -16.38 9.60 -13.04
CA LYS A 155 -15.66 8.35 -13.24
C LYS A 155 -14.29 8.39 -12.60
N SER A 156 -13.87 7.23 -12.11
CA SER A 156 -12.55 7.06 -11.51
C SER A 156 -11.79 5.93 -12.18
N ILE A 157 -10.48 6.06 -12.18
CA ILE A 157 -9.55 5.08 -12.74
C ILE A 157 -8.34 4.92 -11.83
N VAL A 158 -7.78 3.71 -11.84
CA VAL A 158 -6.43 3.45 -11.34
C VAL A 158 -5.64 2.75 -12.44
N CYS A 159 -4.50 3.35 -12.76
CA CYS A 159 -3.51 2.85 -13.72
C CYS A 159 -2.33 2.23 -12.97
N GLU A 160 -1.84 1.08 -13.46
CA GLU A 160 -0.65 0.38 -12.98
C GLU A 160 0.41 0.37 -14.09
N GLU A 161 1.65 0.71 -13.76
CA GLU A 161 2.78 0.58 -14.66
C GLU A 161 3.05 -0.90 -15.02
N GLN A 162 3.26 -1.19 -16.30
CA GLN A 162 3.44 -2.56 -16.78
C GLN A 162 4.82 -3.13 -16.42
N SER A 163 5.85 -2.30 -16.42
CA SER A 163 7.22 -2.68 -16.01
C SER A 163 7.57 -2.07 -14.66
N THR A 164 8.28 -2.82 -13.82
CA THR A 164 9.03 -2.20 -12.71
C THR A 164 10.21 -1.42 -13.26
N ALA A 165 10.72 -0.45 -12.50
CA ALA A 165 11.94 0.31 -12.81
C ALA A 165 11.97 1.13 -14.10
N ALA A 166 10.89 1.18 -14.89
CA ALA A 166 10.90 1.93 -16.15
C ALA A 166 10.91 3.45 -15.93
N ASN A 167 10.52 3.92 -14.73
CA ASN A 167 10.53 5.33 -14.32
C ASN A 167 9.90 6.24 -15.38
N ILE A 168 8.83 5.74 -16.00
CA ILE A 168 8.14 6.46 -17.07
C ILE A 168 7.40 7.61 -16.44
N THR A 169 7.74 8.84 -16.85
CA THR A 169 7.03 10.04 -16.41
C THR A 169 5.58 9.92 -16.84
N LEU A 170 4.69 9.82 -15.86
CA LEU A 170 3.28 9.64 -16.13
C LEU A 170 2.67 10.94 -16.63
N GLU A 171 2.19 10.89 -17.87
CA GLU A 171 1.51 12.01 -18.51
C GLU A 171 0.00 11.94 -18.22
N VAL A 172 -0.57 13.03 -17.72
CA VAL A 172 -2.01 13.20 -17.61
C VAL A 172 -2.46 14.08 -18.77
N ILE A 173 -3.29 13.53 -19.66
CA ILE A 173 -3.90 14.30 -20.74
C ILE A 173 -5.35 14.62 -20.42
N ASP A 174 -5.75 15.84 -20.77
CA ASP A 174 -7.14 16.29 -20.79
C ASP A 174 -7.66 16.20 -22.23
N GLY A 175 -8.78 15.51 -22.43
CA GLY A 175 -9.36 15.28 -23.76
C GLY A 175 -8.87 14.02 -24.49
N SER A 176 -9.31 13.86 -25.74
CA SER A 176 -8.88 12.78 -26.62
C SER A 176 -7.53 13.12 -27.28
N GLY A 177 -6.46 12.42 -26.90
CA GLY A 177 -5.12 12.65 -27.43
C GLY A 177 -4.23 11.41 -27.48
N SER A 178 -2.97 11.57 -27.86
CA SER A 178 -1.96 10.49 -27.77
C SER A 178 -0.99 10.80 -26.64
N PHE A 179 -0.51 9.76 -25.97
CA PHE A 179 0.50 9.90 -24.93
C PHE A 179 1.90 10.00 -25.56
N SER A 180 2.67 11.00 -25.16
CA SER A 180 4.06 11.19 -25.56
C SER A 180 5.00 10.22 -24.83
N THR A 181 4.71 9.93 -23.57
CA THR A 181 5.57 9.10 -22.71
C THR A 181 4.84 7.90 -22.10
N GLY A 182 3.51 7.99 -21.98
CA GLY A 182 2.66 6.97 -21.36
C GLY A 182 2.00 7.51 -20.08
N GLY A 183 0.73 7.18 -19.88
CA GLY A 183 0.02 7.64 -18.69
C GLY A 183 -1.48 7.42 -18.73
N MET A 184 -2.23 8.42 -18.27
CA MET A 184 -3.67 8.33 -18.09
C MET A 184 -4.40 9.54 -18.68
N GLN A 185 -5.58 9.29 -19.24
CA GLN A 185 -6.48 10.31 -19.74
C GLN A 185 -7.60 10.53 -18.72
N LEU A 186 -7.88 11.80 -18.46
CA LEU A 186 -9.07 12.26 -17.73
C LEU A 186 -9.76 13.28 -18.63
N ASN A 187 -10.83 12.87 -19.32
CA ASN A 187 -11.52 13.69 -20.33
C ASN A 187 -12.88 14.17 -19.80
N PRO A 188 -13.02 15.45 -19.42
CA PRO A 188 -14.27 16.07 -18.97
C PRO A 188 -15.25 16.33 -20.13
N ASP A 189 -14.76 16.35 -21.38
CA ASP A 189 -15.57 16.51 -22.59
C ASP A 189 -16.02 15.15 -23.17
N ALA A 190 -15.84 14.06 -22.42
CA ALA A 190 -16.22 12.73 -22.85
C ALA A 190 -17.73 12.59 -23.08
N ILE A 191 -18.09 11.86 -24.14
CA ILE A 191 -19.48 11.53 -24.46
C ILE A 191 -19.85 10.09 -24.09
N THR A 192 -18.89 9.30 -23.61
CA THR A 192 -19.11 7.96 -23.08
C THR A 192 -18.21 7.73 -21.87
N ASP A 193 -18.60 6.78 -21.00
CA ASP A 193 -17.81 6.35 -19.86
C ASP A 193 -16.41 5.84 -20.26
N ALA A 194 -16.32 5.20 -21.43
CA ALA A 194 -15.06 4.66 -21.95
C ALA A 194 -14.10 5.76 -22.44
N ASP A 195 -14.64 6.91 -22.87
CA ASP A 195 -13.84 8.05 -23.33
C ASP A 195 -13.43 8.97 -22.18
N ALA A 196 -14.14 8.91 -21.04
CA ALA A 196 -13.88 9.74 -19.87
C ALA A 196 -12.54 9.39 -19.19
N VAL A 197 -12.22 8.10 -19.10
CA VAL A 197 -10.99 7.64 -18.45
C VAL A 197 -10.34 6.50 -19.21
N ARG A 198 -9.01 6.55 -19.36
CA ARG A 198 -8.23 5.41 -19.85
C ARG A 198 -6.77 5.50 -19.43
N CYS A 199 -6.10 4.36 -19.34
CA CYS A 199 -4.64 4.30 -19.36
C CYS A 199 -4.16 4.11 -20.81
N ASP A 200 -2.92 4.45 -21.12
CA ASP A 200 -2.35 4.31 -22.46
C ASP A 200 -2.34 2.87 -23.01
N GLY A 201 -2.32 1.87 -22.13
CA GLY A 201 -2.34 0.45 -22.47
C GLY A 201 -0.97 -0.12 -22.86
N THR A 202 0.02 0.73 -23.17
CA THR A 202 1.39 0.33 -23.49
C THR A 202 2.27 0.34 -22.25
N HIS A 203 2.31 1.44 -21.51
CA HIS A 203 3.16 1.59 -20.34
C HIS A 203 2.37 1.42 -19.05
N TYR A 204 1.10 1.82 -19.06
CA TYR A 204 0.16 1.74 -17.96
C TYR A 204 -1.07 0.95 -18.39
N LYS A 205 -1.52 0.03 -17.54
CA LYS A 205 -2.78 -0.71 -17.72
C LYS A 205 -3.79 -0.32 -16.66
N THR A 206 -5.06 -0.37 -17.03
CA THR A 206 -6.16 -0.18 -16.09
C THR A 206 -6.24 -1.34 -15.10
N VAL A 207 -6.31 -1.04 -13.80
CA VAL A 207 -6.45 -2.05 -12.74
C VAL A 207 -7.69 -1.89 -11.89
N LEU A 208 -8.22 -0.67 -11.79
CA LEU A 208 -9.50 -0.40 -11.14
C LEU A 208 -10.21 0.69 -11.94
N THR A 209 -11.52 0.54 -12.08
CA THR A 209 -12.44 1.59 -12.52
C THR A 209 -13.68 1.52 -11.64
N ASP A 210 -14.36 2.64 -11.47
CA ASP A 210 -15.72 2.60 -10.94
C ASP A 210 -16.63 1.85 -11.94
N ARG A 211 -17.40 0.88 -11.46
CA ARG A 211 -18.33 0.10 -12.30
C ARG A 211 -19.63 0.87 -12.43
#